data_AF-K0ZWC2-F1
#
_entry.id   AF-K0ZWC2-F1
#
_cell.length_a   1.000
_cell.length_b   1.000
_cell.length_c   1.000
_cell.angle_alpha   90.00
_cell.angle_beta   90.00
_cell.angle_gamma   90.00
#
_symmetry.space_group_name_H-M   'P 1'
#
loop_
_entity.id
_entity.type
_entity.pdbx_description
1 polymer ?
#
loop_
_entity_poly.entity_id
_entity_poly.type
_entity_poly.pdbx_seq_one_letter_code
_entity_poly.pdbx_strand_id
1 'polypeptide(L)' 'FREQFEAAGFVFSGVSPDNRLVEIVEIPENKFFVACQYHPELSSRPNRPEELYTAFVTAAVENSN' A
#
# COMPACT_ATOMS: atom_id res chain seq x y z
N PHE A 1 -7.49 -11.51 14.46
CA PHE A 1 -6.29 -10.80 13.99
C PHE A 1 -6.64 -9.40 13.51
N ARG A 2 -7.65 -9.20 12.64
CA ARG A 2 -8.02 -7.88 12.11
C ARG A 2 -8.13 -6.78 13.18
N GLU A 3 -8.93 -7.00 14.21
CA GLU A 3 -9.10 -6.05 15.32
C GLU A 3 -7.78 -5.67 16.02
N GLN A 4 -6.83 -6.61 16.15
CA GLN A 4 -5.54 -6.33 16.77
C GLN A 4 -4.65 -5.45 15.88
N PHE A 5 -4.71 -5.65 14.57
CA PHE A 5 -3.98 -4.83 13.60
C PHE A 5 -4.63 -3.45 13.44
N GLU A 6 -5.95 -3.36 13.39
CA GLU A 6 -6.69 -2.09 13.41
C GLU A 6 -6.38 -1.28 14.67
N ALA A 7 -6.38 -1.91 15.84
CA ALA A 7 -5.98 -1.28 17.09
C ALA A 7 -4.51 -0.82 17.10
N ALA A 8 -3.67 -1.46 16.28
CA ALA A 8 -2.27 -1.07 16.07
C ALA A 8 -2.09 -0.04 14.93
N GLY A 9 -3.17 0.50 14.37
CA GLY A 9 -3.14 1.57 13.37
C GLY A 9 -3.13 1.12 11.91
N PHE A 10 -3.28 -0.17 11.64
CA PHE A 10 -3.40 -0.68 10.27
C PHE A 10 -4.78 -0.38 9.69
N VAL A 11 -4.81 -0.01 8.42
CA VAL A 11 -6.02 0.12 7.60
C VAL A 11 -6.00 -0.96 6.52
N PHE A 12 -7.05 -1.77 6.45
CA PHE A 12 -7.25 -2.77 5.40
C PHE A 12 -7.89 -2.12 4.16
N SER A 13 -7.11 -1.39 3.37
CA SER A 13 -7.60 -0.59 2.24
C SER A 13 -7.93 -1.41 0.99
N GLY A 14 -7.41 -2.64 0.89
CA GLY A 14 -7.74 -3.58 -0.18
C GLY A 14 -8.14 -4.93 0.39
N VAL A 15 -9.33 -5.39 0.04
CA VAL A 15 -9.82 -6.73 0.38
C VAL A 15 -10.39 -7.42 -0.86
N SER A 16 -10.40 -8.74 -0.86
CA SER A 16 -11.08 -9.52 -1.90
C SER A 16 -12.58 -9.15 -1.95
N PRO A 17 -13.28 -9.36 -3.09
CA PRO A 17 -14.70 -8.99 -3.22
C PRO A 17 -15.63 -9.65 -2.19
N ASP A 18 -15.23 -10.80 -1.66
CA ASP A 18 -15.94 -11.53 -0.59
C ASP A 18 -15.49 -11.12 0.83
N ASN A 19 -14.62 -10.13 0.95
CA ASN A 19 -14.04 -9.58 2.18
C ASN A 19 -13.28 -10.62 3.04
N ARG A 20 -12.82 -11.72 2.46
CA ARG A 20 -12.10 -12.77 3.20
C ARG A 20 -10.61 -12.54 3.26
N LEU A 21 -10.01 -12.15 2.14
CA LEU A 21 -8.58 -11.94 1.99
C LEU A 21 -8.26 -10.45 2.07
N VAL A 22 -7.20 -10.12 2.79
CA VAL A 22 -6.62 -8.78 2.81
C VAL A 22 -5.54 -8.75 1.73
N GLU A 23 -5.70 -7.81 0.80
CA GLU A 23 -4.82 -7.65 -0.36
C GLU A 23 -3.90 -6.44 -0.23
N ILE A 24 -4.36 -5.37 0.42
CA ILE A 24 -3.60 -4.13 0.62
C ILE A 24 -3.82 -3.63 2.06
N VAL A 25 -2.72 -3.20 2.69
CA VAL A 25 -2.71 -2.57 4.01
C VAL A 25 -1.93 -1.27 4.00
N GLU A 26 -2.37 -0.34 4.85
CA GLU A 26 -1.75 0.97 5.04
C GLU A 26 -1.58 1.29 6.53
N ILE A 27 -0.63 2.17 6.86
CA ILE A 27 -0.52 2.78 8.19
C ILE A 27 -0.49 4.30 7.98
N PRO A 28 -1.65 4.98 8.05
CA PRO A 28 -1.80 6.39 7.68
C PRO A 28 -1.00 7.38 8.55
N GLU A 29 -0.54 6.96 9.72
CA GLU A 29 0.31 7.78 10.60
C GLU A 29 1.71 8.01 9.98
N ASN A 30 2.17 7.11 9.12
CA ASN A 30 3.43 7.27 8.39
C ASN A 30 3.23 8.10 7.12
N LYS A 31 4.22 8.93 6.75
CA LYS A 31 4.20 9.70 5.48
C LYS A 31 3.93 8.81 4.27
N PHE A 32 4.46 7.60 4.29
CA PHE A 32 4.15 6.56 3.32
C PHE A 32 4.35 5.18 3.96
N PHE A 33 3.26 4.43 4.10
CA PHE A 33 3.31 3.01 4.41
C PHE A 33 2.14 2.34 3.68
N VAL A 34 2.47 1.60 2.63
CA VAL A 34 1.52 0.82 1.84
C VAL A 34 2.18 -0.51 1.53
N ALA A 35 1.46 -1.62 1.78
CA ALA A 35 1.92 -2.95 1.44
C ALA A 35 0.81 -3.71 0.71
N CYS A 36 1.18 -4.45 -0.33
CA CYS A 36 0.27 -5.23 -1.15
C CYS A 36 0.72 -6.70 -1.23
N GLN A 37 -0.25 -7.62 -1.37
CA GLN A 37 0.01 -9.05 -1.51
C GLN A 37 0.30 -9.48 -2.96
N TYR A 38 -0.14 -8.68 -3.94
CA TYR A 38 0.17 -8.93 -5.34
C TYR A 38 1.58 -8.42 -5.71
N HIS A 39 2.02 -8.73 -6.92
CA HIS A 39 3.32 -8.36 -7.49
C HIS A 39 3.20 -7.13 -8.43
N PRO A 40 3.18 -5.89 -7.92
CA PRO A 40 3.07 -4.67 -8.73
C PRO A 40 4.22 -4.52 -9.75
N GLU A 41 5.39 -5.10 -9.46
CA GLU A 41 6.57 -5.08 -10.33
C GLU A 41 6.29 -5.70 -11.70
N LEU A 42 5.44 -6.74 -11.74
CA LEU A 42 5.13 -7.45 -12.98
C LEU A 42 4.15 -6.66 -13.86
N SER A 43 3.39 -5.74 -13.27
CA SER A 43 2.40 -4.89 -13.95
C SER A 43 2.99 -3.55 -14.40
N SER A 44 4.07 -3.10 -13.79
CA SER A 44 4.74 -1.84 -14.11
C SER A 44 5.46 -1.88 -15.47
N ARG A 45 5.42 -0.76 -16.22
CA ARG A 45 6.11 -0.59 -17.51
C ARG A 45 6.82 0.77 -17.56
N PRO A 46 7.92 0.93 -18.33
CA PRO A 46 8.65 2.20 -18.38
C PRO A 46 7.79 3.42 -18.79
N ASN A 47 6.82 3.23 -19.68
CA ASN A 47 5.90 4.27 -20.14
C ASN A 47 4.55 4.29 -19.40
N ARG A 48 4.36 3.37 -18.45
CA ARG A 48 3.16 3.26 -17.62
C ARG A 48 3.55 2.62 -16.28
N PRO A 49 4.19 3.41 -15.39
CA PRO A 49 4.54 2.90 -14.07
C PRO A 49 3.28 2.51 -13.30
N GLU A 50 3.40 1.49 -12.46
CA GLU A 50 2.34 1.15 -11.51
C GLU A 50 2.28 2.22 -10.40
N GLU A 51 1.07 2.56 -9.97
CA GLU A 51 0.79 3.74 -9.14
C GLU A 51 1.44 3.67 -7.75
N LEU A 52 1.58 2.48 -7.15
CA LEU A 52 2.25 2.28 -5.87
C LEU A 52 3.71 2.72 -5.93
N TYR A 53 4.41 2.41 -7.02
CA TYR A 53 5.80 2.85 -7.20
C TYR A 53 5.91 4.35 -7.40
N THR A 54 5.02 4.94 -8.21
CA THR A 54 4.99 6.38 -8.41
C THR A 54 4.74 7.10 -7.08
N ALA A 55 3.76 6.64 -6.30
CA ALA A 55 3.44 7.20 -4.99
C ALA A 55 4.61 7.06 -4.00
N PHE A 56 5.27 5.89 -3.97
CA PHE A 56 6.44 5.67 -3.11
C PHE A 56 7.59 6.63 -3.44
N VAL A 57 7.94 6.78 -4.71
CA VAL A 57 9.03 7.68 -5.13
C VAL A 57 8.68 9.14 -4.84
N THR A 58 7.44 9.56 -5.10
CA THR A 58 6.99 10.92 -4.76
C THR A 58 7.13 11.19 -3.26
N ALA A 59 6.63 10.30 -2.41
CA ALA A 59 6.74 10.46 -0.96
C ALA A 59 8.20 10.45 -0.48
N ALA A 60 9.08 9.65 -1.10
CA ALA A 60 10.50 9.65 -0.79
C ALA A 60 11.19 10.98 -1.14
N VAL A 61 10.85 11.57 -2.30
CA VAL A 61 11.35 12.89 -2.71
C VAL A 61 10.85 13.97 -1.75
N GLU A 62 9.58 13.96 -1.39
CA GLU A 62 8.99 14.92 -0.43
C GLU A 62 9.63 14.81 0.96
N ASN A 63 10.04 13.61 1.38
CA ASN A 63 10.71 13.39 2.66
C ASN A 63 12.22 13.70 2.65
N SER A 64 12.80 13.99 1.48
CA SER A 64 14.23 14.30 1.34
C SER A 64 14.56 15.79 1.45
N ASN A 65 13.53 16.65 1.52
CA ASN A 65 13.64 18.09 1.78
C ASN A 65 13.36 18.42 3.25
#